data_AF-A0A800N2U7-F1
#
_entry.id   AF-A0A800N2U7-F1
#
_cell.length_a   1.000
_cell.length_b   1.000
_cell.length_c   1.000
_cell.angle_alpha   90.00
_cell.angle_beta   90.00
_cell.angle_gamma   90.00
#
_symmetry.space_group_name_H-M   'P 1'
#
loop_
_entity.id
_entity.type
_entity.pdbx_description
1 polymer ?
#
loop_
_entity_poly.entity_id
_entity_poly.type
_entity_poly.pdbx_seq_one_letter_code
_entity_poly.pdbx_strand_id
1 'polypeptide(L)'
;MTLKATELRKGMVLEKDNDLLLITDYSHATPGNLRAVIQVKTRSLTTGSNKAFRPAAGDQFEQAYLKKTPSQYLYQEANGDYVFNDQETYEQFMIPKDQIVDKMWMIKESELIDVTFHEENPISIELPTTVTLEITWAEMAVKGNTATNVKKEAKVETGKMIKVPLHIKEGERVVISTETGEFQKRAQD
;
A
#
# COMPACT_ATOMS: atom_id res chain seq x y z
N MET A 1 -17.30 15.89 -7.85
CA MET A 1 -18.77 16.02 -7.63
C MET A 1 -18.98 16.52 -6.20
N THR A 2 -19.84 17.53 -5.98
CA THR A 2 -20.10 18.05 -4.63
C THR A 2 -21.24 17.30 -3.96
N LEU A 3 -21.01 16.77 -2.76
CA LEU A 3 -21.98 16.02 -1.95
C LEU A 3 -22.27 16.74 -0.64
N LYS A 4 -23.50 16.65 -0.13
CA LYS A 4 -23.82 17.07 1.23
C LYS A 4 -23.33 16.05 2.25
N ALA A 5 -23.11 16.51 3.48
CA ALA A 5 -22.73 15.66 4.61
C ALA A 5 -23.65 14.44 4.79
N THR A 6 -24.95 14.57 4.52
CA THR A 6 -25.95 13.50 4.64
C THR A 6 -25.83 12.41 3.56
N GLU A 7 -25.17 12.72 2.45
CA GLU A 7 -25.00 11.84 1.28
C GLU A 7 -23.71 11.02 1.35
N LEU A 8 -22.82 11.36 2.28
CA LEU A 8 -21.58 10.64 2.51
C LEU A 8 -21.84 9.19 2.89
N ARG A 9 -20.97 8.29 2.42
CA ARG A 9 -21.01 6.86 2.70
C ARG A 9 -19.60 6.33 2.94
N LYS A 10 -19.51 5.26 3.73
CA LYS A 10 -18.25 4.51 3.89
C LYS A 10 -17.74 4.06 2.51
N GLY A 11 -16.44 4.18 2.29
CA GLY A 11 -15.77 3.84 1.04
C GLY A 11 -15.64 5.01 0.04
N MET A 12 -16.37 6.11 0.23
CA MET A 12 -16.15 7.32 -0.57
C MET A 12 -14.82 7.98 -0.21
N VAL A 13 -14.21 8.67 -1.17
CA VAL A 13 -13.00 9.45 -0.97
C VAL A 13 -13.34 10.91 -1.13
N LEU A 14 -12.95 11.71 -0.14
CA LEU A 14 -13.16 13.15 -0.13
C LEU A 14 -11.86 13.86 -0.42
N GLU A 15 -11.92 14.88 -1.26
CA GLU A 15 -10.82 15.83 -1.40
C GLU A 15 -11.02 16.95 -0.39
N LYS A 16 -10.05 17.13 0.50
CA LYS A 16 -10.09 18.17 1.53
C LYS A 16 -8.69 18.56 1.96
N ASP A 17 -8.42 19.86 2.01
CA ASP A 17 -7.14 20.41 2.48
C ASP A 17 -5.92 19.83 1.71
N ASN A 18 -6.07 19.62 0.39
CA ASN A 18 -5.11 18.93 -0.49
C ASN A 18 -4.76 17.49 -0.07
N ASP A 19 -5.65 16.82 0.65
CA ASP A 19 -5.52 15.42 1.06
C ASP A 19 -6.72 14.61 0.55
N LEU A 20 -6.47 13.34 0.24
CA LEU A 20 -7.50 12.39 -0.19
C LEU A 20 -7.90 11.53 1.00
N LEU A 21 -9.13 11.71 1.47
CA LEU A 21 -9.63 11.15 2.70
C LEU A 21 -10.65 10.03 2.40
N LEU A 22 -10.23 8.78 2.58
CA LEU A 22 -11.12 7.62 2.50
C LEU A 22 -12.03 7.57 3.74
N ILE A 23 -13.34 7.60 3.55
CA ILE A 23 -14.32 7.45 4.63
C ILE A 23 -14.31 6.00 5.12
N THR A 24 -13.82 5.79 6.33
CA THR A 24 -13.74 4.47 6.98
C THR A 24 -14.99 4.15 7.79
N ASP A 25 -15.68 5.18 8.28
CA ASP A 25 -16.88 5.06 9.11
C ASP A 25 -17.76 6.30 8.94
N TYR A 26 -19.07 6.09 8.92
CA TYR A 26 -20.06 7.15 8.80
C TYR A 26 -21.25 6.87 9.72
N SER A 27 -21.62 7.85 10.53
CA SER A 27 -22.78 7.78 11.42
C SER A 27 -23.64 9.03 11.26
N HIS A 28 -24.94 8.84 11.12
CA HIS A 28 -25.93 9.90 11.08
C HIS A 28 -27.05 9.55 12.05
N ALA A 29 -27.17 10.33 13.12
CA ALA A 29 -28.22 10.19 14.10
C ALA A 29 -29.14 11.41 14.07
N THR A 30 -30.45 11.18 14.03
CA THR A 30 -31.50 12.21 14.13
C THR A 30 -32.26 12.03 15.44
N PRO A 31 -31.70 12.47 16.59
CA PRO A 31 -32.34 12.25 17.88
C PRO A 31 -33.55 13.17 18.07
N GLY A 32 -34.74 12.70 17.71
CA GLY A 32 -36.03 13.33 18.04
C GLY A 32 -36.06 14.86 17.86
N ASN A 33 -36.21 15.59 18.96
CA ASN A 33 -36.28 17.06 19.00
C ASN A 33 -34.92 17.79 18.87
N LEU A 34 -33.82 17.08 18.67
CA LEU A 34 -32.48 17.66 18.55
C LEU A 34 -32.00 17.69 17.10
N ARG A 35 -31.02 18.56 16.83
CA ARG A 35 -30.37 18.64 15.51
C ARG A 35 -29.68 17.32 15.18
N ALA A 36 -29.73 16.94 13.91
CA ALA A 36 -29.02 15.78 13.40
C ALA A 36 -27.52 15.87 13.69
N VAL A 37 -26.93 14.76 14.14
CA VAL A 37 -25.51 14.64 14.42
C VAL A 37 -24.91 13.70 13.38
N ILE A 38 -23.97 14.22 12.60
CA ILE A 38 -23.20 13.45 11.64
C ILE A 38 -21.77 13.31 12.18
N GLN A 39 -21.24 12.09 12.16
CA GLN A 39 -19.86 11.81 12.52
C GLN A 39 -19.22 10.98 11.41
N VAL A 40 -18.07 11.44 10.93
CA VAL A 40 -17.32 10.82 9.85
C VAL A 40 -15.93 10.49 10.38
N LYS A 41 -15.46 9.26 10.16
CA LYS A 41 -14.06 8.89 10.34
C LYS A 41 -13.44 8.66 8.98
N THR A 42 -12.23 9.16 8.79
CA THR A 42 -11.48 9.07 7.55
C THR A 42 -10.06 8.57 7.78
N ARG A 43 -9.47 8.02 6.73
CA ARG A 43 -8.04 7.71 6.62
C ARG A 43 -7.48 8.49 5.44
N SER A 44 -6.40 9.25 5.67
CA SER A 44 -5.64 9.89 4.60
C SER A 44 -4.97 8.83 3.74
N LEU A 45 -5.16 8.92 2.43
CA LEU A 45 -4.52 8.04 1.46
C LEU A 45 -3.07 8.44 1.21
N THR A 46 -2.73 9.72 1.40
CA THR A 46 -1.36 10.24 1.27
C THR A 46 -0.49 9.88 2.47
N THR A 47 -1.00 10.04 3.69
CA THR A 47 -0.22 9.88 4.93
C THR A 47 -0.56 8.63 5.73
N GLY A 48 -1.66 7.94 5.41
CA GLY A 48 -2.17 6.81 6.19
C GLY A 48 -2.82 7.20 7.53
N SER A 49 -2.81 8.49 7.91
CA SER A 49 -3.30 8.97 9.21
C SER A 49 -4.84 8.88 9.31
N ASN A 50 -5.34 8.55 10.51
CA ASN A 50 -6.77 8.51 10.77
C ASN A 50 -7.25 9.84 11.37
N LYS A 51 -8.37 10.37 10.89
CA LYS A 51 -9.01 11.59 11.41
C LYS A 51 -10.51 11.35 11.60
N ALA A 52 -11.14 12.13 12.48
CA ALA A 52 -12.57 12.13 12.65
C ALA A 52 -13.08 13.57 12.76
N PHE A 53 -14.24 13.84 12.16
CA PHE A 53 -14.87 15.16 12.23
C PHE A 53 -16.40 15.03 12.23
N ARG A 54 -17.06 16.14 12.59
CA ARG A 54 -18.52 16.22 12.74
C ARG A 54 -19.06 17.36 11.88
N PRO A 55 -19.41 17.10 10.62
CA PRO A 55 -19.96 18.13 9.75
C PRO A 55 -21.41 18.46 10.11
N ALA A 56 -21.84 19.67 9.81
CA ALA A 56 -23.25 20.01 9.81
C ALA A 56 -23.94 19.36 8.59
N ALA A 57 -25.25 19.11 8.68
CA ALA A 57 -26.00 18.45 7.61
C ALA A 57 -25.96 19.19 6.26
N GLY A 58 -25.77 20.51 6.28
CA GLY A 58 -25.66 21.35 5.09
C GLY A 58 -24.24 21.50 4.54
N ASP A 59 -23.22 20.99 5.25
CA ASP A 59 -21.84 21.08 4.78
C ASP A 59 -21.67 20.28 3.50
N GLN A 60 -20.85 20.82 2.60
CA GLN A 60 -20.59 20.26 1.28
C GLN A 60 -19.15 19.75 1.20
N PHE A 61 -18.96 18.65 0.49
CA PHE A 61 -17.69 17.98 0.31
C PHE A 61 -17.48 17.64 -1.15
N GLU A 62 -16.24 17.75 -1.61
CA GLU A 62 -15.86 17.28 -2.93
C GLU A 62 -15.53 15.80 -2.88
N GLN A 63 -16.27 15.01 -3.65
CA GLN A 63 -15.97 13.60 -3.85
C GLN A 63 -14.89 13.47 -4.93
N ALA A 64 -13.79 12.83 -4.54
CA ALA A 64 -12.73 12.35 -5.40
C ALA A 64 -13.08 10.95 -5.95
N TYR A 65 -12.77 10.72 -7.22
CA TYR A 65 -12.92 9.41 -7.85
C TYR A 65 -11.55 8.77 -7.99
N LEU A 66 -11.40 7.58 -7.41
CA LEU A 66 -10.20 6.79 -7.57
C LEU A 66 -10.40 5.73 -8.63
N LYS A 67 -9.46 5.67 -9.58
CA LYS A 67 -9.36 4.60 -10.55
C LYS A 67 -8.25 3.66 -10.10
N LYS A 68 -8.53 2.36 -9.99
CA LYS A 68 -7.49 1.34 -9.81
C LYS A 68 -7.23 0.69 -11.16
N THR A 69 -5.98 0.67 -11.59
CA THR A 69 -5.60 -0.04 -12.81
C THR A 69 -4.44 -1.00 -12.52
N PRO A 70 -4.49 -2.21 -13.10
CA PRO A 70 -3.34 -3.08 -13.08
C PRO A 70 -2.23 -2.42 -13.91
N SER A 71 -1.06 -2.27 -13.31
CA SER A 71 0.11 -1.68 -13.96
C SER A 71 1.32 -2.57 -13.77
N GLN A 72 2.22 -2.56 -14.74
CA GLN A 72 3.45 -3.32 -14.71
C GLN A 72 4.61 -2.41 -14.34
N TYR A 73 5.42 -2.81 -13.36
CA TYR A 73 6.68 -2.12 -13.08
C TYR A 73 7.70 -2.39 -14.20
N LEU A 74 8.26 -1.32 -14.79
CA LEU A 74 9.24 -1.43 -15.86
C LEU A 74 10.66 -1.34 -15.32
N TYR A 75 11.07 -0.15 -14.86
CA TYR A 75 12.43 0.12 -14.39
C TYR A 75 12.47 1.40 -13.55
N GLN A 76 13.63 1.66 -12.95
CA GLN A 76 13.92 2.90 -12.23
C GLN A 76 14.76 3.83 -13.12
N GLU A 77 14.31 5.08 -13.26
CA GLU A 77 15.02 6.14 -13.98
C GLU A 77 16.28 6.60 -13.23
N ALA A 78 17.17 7.30 -13.93
CA ALA A 78 18.43 7.77 -13.35
C ALA A 78 18.23 8.79 -12.21
N ASN A 79 17.11 9.52 -12.23
CA ASN A 79 16.71 10.46 -11.17
C ASN A 79 16.16 9.74 -9.92
N GLY A 80 15.93 8.43 -10.00
CA GLY A 80 15.41 7.59 -8.93
C GLY A 80 13.90 7.34 -8.98
N ASP A 81 13.16 7.95 -9.90
CA ASP A 81 11.72 7.73 -10.09
C ASP A 81 11.46 6.36 -10.74
N TYR A 82 10.25 5.85 -10.54
CA TYR A 82 9.87 4.52 -10.99
C TYR A 82 8.90 4.61 -12.16
N VAL A 83 9.20 3.90 -13.25
CA VAL A 83 8.38 3.88 -14.47
C VAL A 83 7.49 2.66 -14.47
N PHE A 84 6.22 2.87 -14.78
CA PHE A 84 5.20 1.84 -14.86
C PHE A 84 4.48 1.91 -16.20
N ASN A 85 3.89 0.78 -16.61
CA ASN A 85 3.04 0.68 -17.79
C ASN A 85 1.62 0.27 -17.37
N ASP A 86 0.65 1.15 -17.61
CA ASP A 86 -0.77 0.86 -17.38
C ASP A 86 -1.22 -0.25 -18.34
N GLN A 87 -1.81 -1.33 -17.82
CA GLN A 87 -2.18 -2.50 -18.63
C GLN A 87 -3.51 -2.35 -19.38
N GLU A 88 -4.29 -1.31 -19.07
CA GLU A 88 -5.53 -1.01 -19.79
C GLU A 88 -5.27 -0.15 -21.02
N THR A 89 -4.38 0.85 -20.87
CA THR A 89 -4.10 1.86 -21.89
C THR A 89 -2.78 1.65 -22.61
N TYR A 90 -1.86 0.87 -22.04
CA TYR A 90 -0.47 0.73 -22.49
C TYR A 90 0.32 2.04 -22.50
N GLU A 91 -0.13 3.02 -21.71
CA GLU A 91 0.59 4.27 -21.50
C GLU A 91 1.59 4.12 -20.35
N GLN A 92 2.78 4.69 -20.54
CA GLN A 92 3.79 4.75 -19.50
C GLN A 92 3.57 5.98 -18.63
N PHE A 93 3.75 5.79 -17.33
CA PHE A 93 3.68 6.87 -16.35
C PHE A 93 4.77 6.70 -15.30
N MET A 94 5.08 7.80 -14.62
CA MET A 94 6.14 7.85 -13.61
C MET A 94 5.51 8.05 -12.23
N ILE A 95 6.04 7.34 -11.24
CA ILE A 95 5.74 7.57 -9.82
C ILE A 95 7.01 8.10 -9.14
N PRO A 96 6.94 9.28 -8.47
CA PRO A 96 8.06 9.81 -7.72
C PRO A 96 8.57 8.83 -6.66
N LYS A 97 9.89 8.72 -6.53
CA LYS A 97 10.54 7.81 -5.56
C LYS A 97 9.94 7.91 -4.15
N ASP A 98 9.79 9.13 -3.65
CA ASP A 98 9.40 9.40 -2.27
C ASP A 98 7.99 8.87 -1.92
N GLN A 99 7.13 8.61 -2.90
CA GLN A 99 5.79 8.09 -2.66
C GLN A 99 5.78 6.58 -2.38
N ILE A 100 6.71 5.82 -2.97
CA ILE A 100 6.63 4.34 -2.98
C ILE A 100 7.92 3.63 -2.61
N VAL A 101 8.99 4.36 -2.27
CA VAL A 101 10.32 3.81 -1.95
C VAL A 101 10.27 2.66 -0.92
N ASP A 102 9.41 2.76 0.09
CA ASP A 102 9.29 1.75 1.16
C ASP A 102 8.77 0.40 0.67
N LYS A 103 8.05 0.40 -0.46
CA LYS A 103 7.42 -0.77 -1.07
C LYS A 103 8.22 -1.33 -2.25
N MET A 104 9.08 -0.52 -2.87
CA MET A 104 9.77 -0.92 -4.11
C MET A 104 10.74 -2.08 -3.94
N TRP A 105 11.31 -2.29 -2.75
CA TRP A 105 12.14 -3.48 -2.50
C TRP A 105 11.33 -4.80 -2.49
N MET A 106 10.01 -4.75 -2.49
CA MET A 106 9.13 -5.93 -2.57
C MET A 106 8.67 -6.22 -4.01
N ILE A 107 8.95 -5.32 -4.95
CA ILE A 107 8.49 -5.41 -6.34
C ILE A 107 9.65 -5.87 -7.22
N LYS A 108 9.37 -6.82 -8.12
CA LYS A 108 10.28 -7.24 -9.17
C LYS A 108 9.96 -6.51 -10.46
N GLU A 109 10.96 -6.34 -11.31
CA GLU A 109 10.74 -5.89 -12.68
C GLU A 109 9.73 -6.82 -13.38
N SER A 110 8.86 -6.24 -14.20
CA SER A 110 7.76 -6.93 -14.89
C SER A 110 6.63 -7.46 -14.00
N GLU A 111 6.64 -7.23 -12.68
CA GLU A 111 5.53 -7.62 -11.79
C GLU A 111 4.31 -6.72 -12.01
N LEU A 112 3.13 -7.32 -11.95
CA LEU A 112 1.84 -6.63 -12.03
C LEU A 112 1.41 -6.20 -10.63
N ILE A 113 1.11 -4.91 -10.46
CA ILE A 113 0.62 -4.32 -9.22
C ILE A 113 -0.57 -3.39 -9.52
N ASP A 114 -1.45 -3.22 -8.54
CA ASP A 114 -2.55 -2.28 -8.69
C ASP A 114 -2.07 -0.87 -8.33
N VAL A 115 -2.23 0.06 -9.28
CA VAL A 115 -1.94 1.48 -9.07
C VAL A 115 -3.26 2.22 -8.95
N THR A 116 -3.38 3.00 -7.88
CA THR A 116 -4.54 3.86 -7.67
C THR A 116 -4.21 5.25 -8.18
N PHE A 117 -5.08 5.76 -9.06
CA PHE A 117 -5.03 7.08 -9.64
C PHE A 117 -6.13 7.95 -9.07
N HIS A 118 -5.81 9.21 -8.84
CA HIS A 118 -6.79 10.29 -8.71
C HIS A 118 -6.67 11.17 -9.96
N GLU A 119 -7.71 11.16 -10.78
CA GLU A 119 -7.67 11.73 -12.13
C GLU A 119 -6.53 11.08 -12.96
N GLU A 120 -5.49 11.84 -13.31
CA GLU A 120 -4.32 11.36 -14.05
C GLU A 120 -3.09 11.15 -13.14
N ASN A 121 -3.21 11.46 -11.84
CA ASN A 121 -2.10 11.41 -10.90
C ASN A 121 -2.07 10.08 -10.14
N PRO A 122 -0.97 9.30 -10.22
CA PRO A 122 -0.82 8.10 -9.39
C PRO A 122 -0.62 8.53 -7.93
N ILE A 123 -1.42 7.96 -7.02
CA ILE A 123 -1.42 8.32 -5.59
C ILE A 123 -0.84 7.22 -4.71
N SER A 124 -1.01 5.96 -5.08
CA SER A 124 -0.57 4.84 -4.27
C SER A 124 -0.51 3.56 -5.07
N ILE A 125 0.41 2.69 -4.66
CA ILE A 125 0.49 1.30 -5.13
C ILE A 125 -0.05 0.33 -4.08
N GLU A 126 -0.80 -0.66 -4.52
CA GLU A 126 -1.25 -1.79 -3.73
C GLU A 126 -0.49 -3.04 -4.16
N LEU A 127 0.18 -3.65 -3.19
CA LEU A 127 0.86 -4.91 -3.36
C LEU A 127 -0.06 -6.06 -2.92
N PRO A 128 0.13 -7.27 -3.48
CA PRO A 128 -0.50 -8.46 -2.90
C PRO A 128 -0.09 -8.61 -1.43
N THR A 129 -0.88 -9.34 -0.65
CA THR A 129 -0.61 -9.56 0.79
C THR A 129 0.74 -10.22 1.05
N THR A 130 1.25 -10.96 0.07
CA THR A 130 2.57 -11.57 0.10
C THR A 130 3.26 -11.47 -1.25
N VAL A 131 4.58 -11.31 -1.23
CA VAL A 131 5.44 -11.37 -2.42
C VAL A 131 6.42 -12.52 -2.31
N THR A 132 6.84 -13.06 -3.46
CA THR A 132 7.85 -14.12 -3.53
C THR A 132 9.15 -13.56 -4.09
N LEU A 133 10.20 -13.57 -3.27
CA LEU A 133 11.53 -13.10 -3.64
C LEU A 133 12.57 -14.21 -3.48
N GLU A 134 13.59 -14.20 -4.32
CA GLU A 134 14.74 -15.10 -4.24
C GLU A 134 15.80 -14.61 -3.25
N ILE A 135 16.41 -15.54 -2.50
CA ILE A 135 17.53 -15.26 -1.60
C ILE A 135 18.84 -15.28 -2.40
N THR A 136 19.51 -14.14 -2.49
CA THR A 136 20.81 -13.98 -3.19
C THR A 136 22.01 -14.16 -2.26
N TRP A 137 21.81 -14.11 -0.95
CA TRP A 137 22.85 -14.38 0.03
C TRP A 137 22.22 -14.75 1.38
N ALA A 138 22.82 -15.66 2.13
CA ALA A 138 22.37 -15.99 3.48
C ALA A 138 23.56 -16.27 4.40
N GLU A 139 23.48 -15.82 5.65
CA GLU A 139 24.50 -16.09 6.64
C GLU A 139 24.68 -17.61 6.88
N MET A 140 25.93 -18.03 7.11
CA MET A 140 26.23 -19.42 7.39
C MET A 140 25.76 -19.78 8.80
N ALA A 141 24.88 -20.77 8.90
CA ALA A 141 24.38 -21.24 10.19
C ALA A 141 25.53 -21.88 10.99
N VAL A 142 25.92 -21.25 12.11
CA VAL A 142 26.92 -21.82 13.02
C VAL A 142 26.31 -23.02 13.74
N LYS A 143 26.89 -24.20 13.54
CA LYS A 143 26.56 -25.44 14.28
C LYS A 143 26.80 -25.21 15.77
N GLY A 144 25.76 -24.87 16.52
CA GLY A 144 25.86 -24.57 17.96
C GLY A 144 24.63 -23.84 18.53
N ASN A 145 23.87 -23.14 17.69
CA ASN A 145 22.61 -22.54 18.10
C ASN A 145 21.49 -23.59 18.17
N THR A 146 21.32 -24.22 19.32
CA THR A 146 20.22 -25.16 19.65
C THR A 146 18.94 -24.46 20.14
N ALA A 147 18.92 -23.14 20.18
CA ALA A 147 17.71 -22.39 20.53
C ALA A 147 16.63 -22.54 19.45
N THR A 148 15.42 -22.88 19.89
CA THR A 148 14.23 -22.92 19.02
C THR A 148 13.94 -21.49 18.56
N ASN A 149 13.74 -21.29 17.24
CA ASN A 149 13.42 -19.99 16.61
C ASN A 149 14.58 -19.00 16.38
N VAL A 150 15.82 -19.47 16.25
CA VAL A 150 16.92 -18.62 15.78
C VAL A 150 16.70 -18.26 14.30
N LYS A 151 16.74 -16.95 14.01
CA LYS A 151 16.72 -16.39 12.66
C LYS A 151 18.13 -15.92 12.30
N LYS A 152 18.47 -16.01 11.03
CA LYS A 152 19.69 -15.46 10.44
C LYS A 152 19.37 -14.36 9.44
N GLU A 153 20.35 -13.53 9.12
CA GLU A 153 20.20 -12.53 8.06
C GLU A 153 20.37 -13.18 6.68
N ALA A 154 19.53 -12.74 5.75
CA ALA A 154 19.61 -13.10 4.35
C ALA A 154 19.24 -11.90 3.46
N LYS A 155 19.88 -11.80 2.31
CA LYS A 155 19.65 -10.77 1.29
C LYS A 155 18.72 -11.32 0.22
N VAL A 156 17.69 -10.57 -0.14
CA VAL A 156 16.81 -10.89 -1.27
C VAL A 156 17.33 -10.28 -2.58
N GLU A 157 16.80 -10.69 -3.72
CA GLU A 157 17.16 -10.21 -5.06
C GLU A 157 17.09 -8.68 -5.22
N THR A 158 16.18 -8.02 -4.52
CA THR A 158 16.05 -6.55 -4.50
C THR A 158 17.09 -5.86 -3.62
N GLY A 159 17.95 -6.63 -2.93
CA GLY A 159 19.05 -6.15 -2.12
C GLY A 159 18.73 -5.87 -0.66
N LYS A 160 17.46 -5.98 -0.25
CA LYS A 160 17.04 -5.81 1.16
C LYS A 160 17.55 -6.97 2.03
N MET A 161 17.98 -6.65 3.25
CA MET A 161 18.27 -7.66 4.29
C MET A 161 16.99 -7.99 5.06
N ILE A 162 16.69 -9.29 5.19
CA ILE A 162 15.57 -9.83 5.95
C ILE A 162 16.03 -10.92 6.91
N LYS A 163 15.21 -11.23 7.92
CA LYS A 163 15.47 -12.32 8.87
C LYS A 163 14.72 -13.58 8.46
N VAL A 164 15.45 -14.65 8.18
CA VAL A 164 14.92 -15.95 7.75
C VAL A 164 15.33 -17.07 8.71
N PRO A 165 14.59 -18.20 8.78
CA PRO A 165 15.02 -19.36 9.54
C PRO A 165 16.39 -19.91 9.11
N LEU A 166 17.12 -20.54 10.03
CA LEU A 166 18.48 -21.06 9.78
C LEU A 166 18.58 -22.04 8.58
N HIS A 167 17.51 -22.76 8.26
CA HIS A 167 17.48 -23.77 7.22
C HIS A 167 17.35 -23.20 5.79
N ILE A 168 16.95 -21.93 5.63
CA ILE A 168 16.85 -21.29 4.32
C ILE A 168 18.24 -21.07 3.73
N LYS A 169 18.42 -21.37 2.44
CA LYS A 169 19.70 -21.24 1.74
C LYS A 169 19.60 -20.21 0.61
N GLU A 170 20.77 -19.81 0.12
CA GLU A 170 20.89 -19.06 -1.12
C GLU A 170 20.29 -19.85 -2.30
N GLY A 171 19.62 -19.14 -3.21
CA GLY A 171 18.86 -19.69 -4.34
C GLY A 171 17.45 -20.18 -3.98
N GLU A 172 17.06 -20.21 -2.69
CA GLU A 172 15.68 -20.53 -2.32
C GLU A 172 14.77 -19.30 -2.47
N ARG A 173 13.53 -19.54 -2.92
CA ARG A 173 12.48 -18.52 -2.96
C ARG A 173 11.70 -18.49 -1.65
N VAL A 174 11.45 -17.30 -1.14
CA VAL A 174 10.74 -17.08 0.11
C VAL A 174 9.54 -16.17 -0.10
N VAL A 175 8.47 -16.46 0.62
CA VAL A 175 7.25 -15.66 0.67
C VAL A 175 7.37 -14.69 1.84
N ILE A 176 7.18 -13.41 1.57
CA ILE A 176 7.32 -12.30 2.52
C ILE A 176 5.98 -11.58 2.63
N SER A 177 5.58 -11.21 3.83
CA SER A 177 4.40 -10.36 4.07
C SER A 177 4.71 -8.93 3.67
N THR A 178 3.87 -8.33 2.83
CA THR A 178 4.06 -6.94 2.36
C THR A 178 3.69 -5.89 3.41
N GLU A 179 2.88 -6.28 4.41
CA GLU A 179 2.52 -5.42 5.53
C GLU A 179 3.64 -5.30 6.56
N THR A 180 4.30 -6.41 6.88
CA THR A 180 5.32 -6.46 7.96
C THR A 180 6.76 -6.51 7.44
N GLY A 181 6.95 -6.87 6.17
CA GLY A 181 8.27 -7.17 5.60
C GLY A 181 8.90 -8.45 6.13
N GLU A 182 8.14 -9.29 6.85
CA GLU A 182 8.67 -10.49 7.49
C GLU A 182 8.52 -11.75 6.62
N PHE A 183 9.48 -12.66 6.77
CA PHE A 183 9.42 -14.01 6.22
C PHE A 183 8.17 -14.74 6.74
N GLN A 184 7.39 -15.31 5.82
CA GLN A 184 6.21 -16.13 6.13
C GLN A 184 6.52 -17.61 5.97
N LYS A 185 6.97 -18.00 4.77
CA LYS A 185 7.25 -19.41 4.43
C LYS A 185 8.24 -19.48 3.27
N ARG A 186 8.85 -20.65 3.10
CA ARG A 186 9.52 -20.98 1.84
C ARG A 186 8.47 -21.14 0.74
N ALA A 187 8.73 -20.61 -0.45
CA ALA A 187 7.87 -20.86 -1.60
C ALA A 187 7.91 -22.37 -1.93
N GLN A 188 6.75 -22.92 -2.26
CA GLN A 188 6.67 -24.23 -2.92
C GLN A 188 6.46 -23.90 -4.40
N ASP A 189 7.35 -24.40 -5.26
CA ASP A 189 7.12 -24.39 -6.72
C ASP A 189 5.82 -25.13 -7.08
#